data_AF-A0A160NUU2-F1
#
_entry.id   AF-A0A160NUU2-F1
#
_cell.length_a   1.000
_cell.length_b   1.000
_cell.length_c   1.000
_cell.angle_alpha   90.00
_cell.angle_beta   90.00
_cell.angle_gamma   90.00
#
_symmetry.space_group_name_H-M   'P 1'
#
loop_
_entity.id
_entity.type
_entity.pdbx_description
1 polymer ?
#
loop_
_entity_poly.entity_id
_entity_poly.type
_entity_poly.pdbx_seq_one_letter_code
_entity_poly.pdbx_strand_id
1 'polypeptide(L)'
;MRRSEDPLRPAGAARRVRTPRDRARRLLLRAVGRRPHRRLRGRPRRGRRARRPYPLRRHPVRGLAAAVRGEWDFTVAGGYKYLLCPRGASFLTVTEEAQDALLPIHAGWVNGEDLWVNSYGPVRELARSARRFDEPPAFPSYHGAARSLALLEEIGIERIEAHDKALAARFRAGLVELGRPAVADDSTVVGIPGLGDRADALREAGVLLSARAGNLRASFHLYNSAADVDRALEVLAG
;
A
#
# COMPACT_ATOMS: atom_id res chain seq x y z
N MET A 1 53.74 31.06 20.89
CA MET A 1 54.50 30.08 20.07
C MET A 1 53.50 29.14 19.40
N ARG A 2 53.80 28.65 18.20
CA ARG A 2 52.88 28.22 17.12
C ARG A 2 51.94 27.03 17.41
N ARG A 3 50.75 27.11 16.79
CA ARG A 3 49.89 26.10 16.11
C ARG A 3 49.71 24.70 16.72
N SER A 4 48.45 24.31 16.92
CA SER A 4 47.94 22.99 16.54
C SER A 4 46.49 23.13 16.05
N GLU A 5 46.31 23.23 14.73
CA GLU A 5 45.02 23.10 14.05
C GLU A 5 44.83 21.62 13.68
N ASP A 6 43.70 21.05 14.08
CA ASP A 6 43.24 19.70 13.75
C ASP A 6 42.52 19.73 12.37
N PRO A 7 42.99 19.02 11.34
CA PRO A 7 42.52 19.20 9.96
C PRO A 7 41.41 18.22 9.53
N LEU A 8 40.50 17.80 10.42
CA LEU A 8 39.43 16.86 10.08
C LEU A 8 38.01 17.31 10.46
N ARG A 9 37.69 18.60 10.26
CA ARG A 9 36.31 19.08 10.28
C ARG A 9 35.85 19.43 8.86
N PRO A 10 35.00 18.63 8.20
CA PRO A 10 34.20 19.15 7.11
C PRO A 10 33.05 19.96 7.71
N ALA A 11 33.13 21.29 7.53
CA ALA A 11 31.97 22.14 7.47
C ALA A 11 31.13 21.73 6.24
N GLY A 12 29.91 21.30 6.47
CA GLY A 12 28.98 21.00 5.39
C GLY A 12 27.59 20.87 5.95
N ALA A 13 26.71 21.83 5.65
CA ALA A 13 25.30 21.71 5.89
C ALA A 13 24.81 20.37 5.33
N ALA A 14 24.47 19.44 6.22
CA ALA A 14 23.89 18.17 5.85
C ALA A 14 22.60 18.45 5.07
N ARG A 15 22.67 18.37 3.74
CA ARG A 15 21.47 18.20 2.90
C ARG A 15 20.74 17.00 3.50
N ARG A 16 19.55 17.23 4.08
CA ARG A 16 18.71 16.16 4.64
C ARG A 16 18.55 15.08 3.55
N VAL A 17 19.28 13.99 3.69
CA VAL A 17 19.06 12.79 2.87
C VAL A 17 17.69 12.28 3.29
N ARG A 18 16.69 12.49 2.42
CA ARG A 18 15.32 12.08 2.68
C ARG A 18 15.30 10.57 2.90
N THR A 19 14.79 10.16 4.04
CA THR A 19 14.72 8.75 4.39
C THR A 19 13.70 8.03 3.50
N PRO A 20 13.80 6.70 3.32
CA PRO A 20 12.74 5.90 2.70
C PRO A 20 11.35 6.17 3.30
N ARG A 21 11.30 6.45 4.61
CA ARG A 21 10.10 6.82 5.37
C ARG A 21 9.52 8.16 4.90
N ASP A 22 10.36 9.16 4.61
CA ASP A 22 9.92 10.47 4.09
C ASP A 22 9.39 10.40 2.65
N ARG A 23 9.88 9.45 1.85
CA ARG A 23 9.40 9.20 0.47
C ARG A 23 8.09 8.42 0.48
N ALA A 24 8.00 7.35 1.28
CA ALA A 24 6.74 6.62 1.50
C ALA A 24 5.61 7.55 1.97
N ARG A 25 5.92 8.48 2.89
CA ARG A 25 4.99 9.52 3.33
C ARG A 25 4.53 10.43 2.17
N ARG A 26 5.39 10.75 1.19
CA ARG A 26 5.02 11.57 0.02
C ARG A 26 4.18 10.80 -1.00
N LEU A 27 4.48 9.53 -1.27
CA LEU A 27 3.66 8.64 -2.09
C LEU A 27 2.22 8.53 -1.56
N LEU A 28 2.09 8.33 -0.25
CA LEU A 28 0.80 8.29 0.43
C LEU A 28 0.08 9.65 0.41
N LEU A 29 0.81 10.77 0.31
CA LEU A 29 0.23 12.11 0.26
C LEU A 29 -0.10 12.63 -1.15
N ARG A 30 0.63 12.19 -2.19
CA ARG A 30 0.46 12.67 -3.57
C ARG A 30 -0.67 11.98 -4.33
N ALA A 31 -0.96 10.72 -3.99
CA ALA A 31 -2.07 9.98 -4.58
C ALA A 31 -3.46 10.48 -4.10
N VAL A 32 -3.50 11.59 -3.35
CA VAL A 32 -4.68 12.22 -2.75
C VAL A 32 -5.01 13.52 -3.51
N GLY A 33 -5.65 13.38 -4.67
CA GLY A 33 -6.19 14.53 -5.41
C GLY A 33 -7.24 15.28 -4.58
N ARG A 34 -7.08 16.59 -4.43
CA ARG A 34 -8.06 17.47 -3.74
C ARG A 34 -9.37 17.52 -4.53
N ARG A 35 -10.47 17.01 -3.97
CA ARG A 35 -11.84 17.37 -4.39
C ARG A 35 -12.52 18.26 -3.35
N PRO A 36 -13.30 19.28 -3.75
CA PRO A 36 -13.93 20.22 -2.82
C PRO A 36 -15.13 19.59 -2.09
N HIS A 37 -15.25 19.90 -0.79
CA HIS A 37 -16.26 19.38 0.12
C HIS A 37 -17.68 19.82 -0.23
N ARG A 38 -18.62 18.86 -0.29
CA ARG A 38 -20.07 19.14 -0.16
C ARG A 38 -20.53 18.66 1.22
N ARG A 39 -20.74 19.60 2.15
CA ARG A 39 -21.26 19.33 3.50
C ARG A 39 -22.73 18.89 3.42
N LEU A 40 -23.03 17.65 3.81
CA LEU A 40 -24.41 17.22 4.12
C LEU A 40 -24.68 17.49 5.61
N ARG A 41 -25.63 18.40 5.90
CA ARG A 41 -26.09 18.74 7.25
C ARG A 41 -27.02 17.65 7.78
N GLY A 42 -26.68 17.03 8.92
CA GLY A 42 -27.56 16.14 9.68
C GLY A 42 -28.22 16.85 10.88
N ARG A 43 -29.52 16.66 11.08
CA ARG A 43 -30.33 17.17 12.20
C ARG A 43 -29.98 16.48 13.55
N PRO A 44 -30.22 17.12 14.71
CA PRO A 44 -29.83 16.57 16.01
C PRO A 44 -30.91 15.63 16.58
N ARG A 45 -30.49 14.53 17.24
CA ARG A 45 -31.33 13.76 18.17
C ARG A 45 -30.84 13.93 19.60
N ARG A 46 -31.76 14.32 20.48
CA ARG A 46 -31.58 14.46 21.94
C ARG A 46 -31.47 13.09 22.63
N GLY A 47 -30.61 13.05 23.66
CA GLY A 47 -30.86 12.38 24.94
C GLY A 47 -30.81 10.84 25.02
N ARG A 48 -29.68 10.30 25.49
CA ARG A 48 -29.55 9.46 26.72
C ARG A 48 -28.15 8.84 26.76
N ARG A 49 -27.52 8.91 27.94
CA ARG A 49 -26.22 8.29 28.25
C ARG A 49 -26.34 6.77 28.11
N ALA A 50 -25.57 6.19 27.19
CA ALA A 50 -25.17 4.79 27.19
C ALA A 50 -23.75 4.74 26.60
N ARG A 51 -22.83 4.11 27.33
CA ARG A 51 -21.46 3.85 26.89
C ARG A 51 -21.53 3.09 25.55
N ARG A 52 -21.10 3.73 24.45
CA ARG A 52 -21.03 3.09 23.13
C ARG A 52 -19.62 2.54 22.90
N PRO A 53 -19.47 1.32 22.37
CA PRO A 53 -18.19 0.84 21.87
C PRO A 53 -17.79 1.64 20.62
N TYR A 54 -16.51 1.95 20.51
CA TYR A 54 -15.90 2.69 19.40
C TYR A 54 -16.40 2.18 18.03
N PRO A 55 -16.88 3.05 17.13
CA PRO A 55 -17.13 2.66 15.76
C PRO A 55 -15.80 2.64 15.00
N LEU A 56 -15.00 1.59 15.21
CA LEU A 56 -13.82 1.30 14.39
C LEU A 56 -14.31 0.94 12.98
N ARG A 57 -14.31 1.90 12.06
CA ARG A 57 -14.54 1.60 10.64
C ARG A 57 -13.29 0.90 10.09
N ARG A 58 -13.35 -0.43 9.96
CA ARG A 58 -12.33 -1.25 9.25
C ARG A 58 -12.60 -1.27 7.73
N HIS A 59 -11.53 -1.53 6.96
CA HIS A 59 -11.44 -1.92 5.53
C HIS A 59 -11.37 -0.81 4.45
N PRO A 60 -10.72 -1.03 3.27
CA PRO A 60 -10.35 -2.31 2.63
C PRO A 60 -8.85 -2.62 2.50
N VAL A 61 -8.54 -3.92 2.39
CA VAL A 61 -7.29 -4.46 1.85
C VAL A 61 -7.59 -4.87 0.40
N ARG A 62 -7.41 -3.97 -0.55
CA ARG A 62 -7.41 -4.30 -1.99
C ARG A 62 -6.30 -3.52 -2.71
N GLY A 63 -5.74 -4.18 -3.72
CA GLY A 63 -4.55 -3.75 -4.46
C GLY A 63 -4.66 -2.31 -4.95
N LEU A 64 -3.54 -1.61 -4.86
CA LEU A 64 -3.31 -0.27 -5.40
C LEU A 64 -4.44 0.75 -5.16
N ALA A 65 -4.93 0.88 -3.92
CA ALA A 65 -5.59 2.11 -3.52
C ALA A 65 -4.52 3.06 -2.96
N ALA A 66 -4.18 4.07 -3.75
CA ALA A 66 -3.72 5.36 -3.24
C ALA A 66 -4.36 5.66 -1.87
N ALA A 67 -3.56 5.72 -0.80
CA ALA A 67 -4.09 5.96 0.55
C ALA A 67 -4.59 7.40 0.63
N VAL A 68 -5.90 7.59 0.46
CA VAL A 68 -6.56 8.89 0.62
C VAL A 68 -6.43 9.34 2.08
N ARG A 69 -5.52 10.28 2.35
CA ARG A 69 -5.47 10.97 3.64
C ARG A 69 -6.67 11.93 3.72
N GLY A 70 -7.58 11.68 4.65
CA GLY A 70 -8.68 12.61 4.98
C GLY A 70 -10.04 11.96 5.26
N GLU A 71 -10.27 10.73 4.84
CA GLU A 71 -11.55 10.02 5.07
C GLU A 71 -11.46 8.91 6.13
N TRP A 72 -10.24 8.49 6.48
CA TRP A 72 -10.01 7.31 7.32
C TRP A 72 -9.09 7.65 8.50
N ASP A 73 -9.44 7.12 9.67
CA ASP A 73 -8.67 7.27 10.91
C ASP A 73 -7.30 6.55 10.83
N PHE A 74 -7.26 5.41 10.13
CA PHE A 74 -6.03 4.71 9.81
C PHE A 74 -6.16 3.87 8.53
N THR A 75 -5.04 3.62 7.87
CA THR A 75 -4.94 2.70 6.73
C THR A 75 -3.71 1.80 6.89
N VAL A 76 -3.83 0.54 6.47
CA VAL A 76 -2.75 -0.46 6.55
C VAL A 76 -2.54 -1.08 5.18
N ALA A 77 -1.29 -1.17 4.73
CA ALA A 77 -0.92 -1.75 3.45
C ALA A 77 0.28 -2.67 3.57
N GLY A 78 0.21 -3.85 2.94
CA GLY A 78 1.38 -4.70 2.70
C GLY A 78 2.10 -4.27 1.42
N GLY A 79 3.42 -4.14 1.46
CA GLY A 79 4.22 -3.61 0.35
C GLY A 79 4.48 -4.59 -0.79
N TYR A 80 4.36 -5.90 -0.55
CA TYR A 80 4.89 -6.92 -1.46
C TYR A 80 4.06 -7.25 -2.70
N LYS A 81 2.97 -6.50 -2.91
CA LYS A 81 2.09 -6.68 -4.06
C LYS A 81 2.35 -5.55 -5.06
N TYR A 82 1.36 -4.69 -5.27
CA TYR A 82 1.42 -3.59 -6.22
C TYR A 82 2.46 -2.51 -5.86
N LEU A 83 2.95 -2.47 -4.62
CA LEU A 83 4.06 -1.56 -4.25
C LEU A 83 5.45 -2.13 -4.57
N LEU A 84 5.52 -3.36 -5.09
CA LEU A 84 6.76 -4.04 -5.51
C LEU A 84 7.83 -4.19 -4.42
N CYS A 85 7.50 -3.89 -3.15
CA CYS A 85 8.45 -4.02 -2.07
C CYS A 85 8.79 -5.49 -1.80
N PRO A 86 9.94 -5.80 -1.19
CA PRO A 86 10.15 -7.13 -0.65
C PRO A 86 9.11 -7.51 0.41
N ARG A 87 8.87 -8.82 0.59
CA ARG A 87 8.07 -9.32 1.71
C ARG A 87 8.67 -8.84 3.04
N GLY A 88 7.81 -8.51 4.00
CA GLY A 88 8.20 -7.94 5.30
C GLY A 88 8.11 -6.41 5.38
N ALA A 89 7.88 -5.71 4.26
CA ALA A 89 7.54 -4.28 4.29
C ALA A 89 6.01 -4.09 4.39
N SER A 90 5.58 -3.25 5.33
CA SER A 90 4.20 -2.80 5.50
C SER A 90 4.17 -1.33 5.92
N PHE A 91 3.01 -0.70 5.78
CA PHE A 91 2.84 0.73 6.07
C PHE A 91 1.53 0.96 6.82
N LEU A 92 1.59 1.85 7.80
CA LEU A 92 0.45 2.39 8.54
C LEU A 92 0.40 3.90 8.33
N THR A 93 -0.77 4.42 7.99
CA THR A 93 -1.11 5.83 8.26
C THR A 93 -2.13 5.86 9.37
N VAL A 94 -2.00 6.80 10.31
CA VAL A 94 -2.95 6.98 11.40
C VAL A 94 -3.05 8.47 11.72
N THR A 95 -4.26 8.96 12.02
CA THR A 95 -4.48 10.36 12.45
C THR A 95 -3.98 10.56 13.88
N GLU A 96 -3.75 11.80 14.30
CA GLU A 96 -3.38 12.10 15.69
C GLU A 96 -4.48 11.66 16.67
N GLU A 97 -5.73 11.99 16.38
CA GLU A 97 -6.88 11.56 17.19
C GLU A 97 -7.00 10.02 17.32
N ALA A 98 -6.77 9.29 16.23
CA ALA A 98 -6.83 7.83 16.25
C ALA A 98 -5.65 7.20 17.01
N GLN A 99 -4.50 7.87 17.09
CA GLN A 99 -3.36 7.37 17.88
C GLN A 99 -3.69 7.27 19.37
N ASP A 100 -4.61 8.10 19.87
CA ASP A 100 -5.02 8.11 21.28
C ASP A 100 -6.04 7.01 21.63
N ALA A 101 -6.79 6.54 20.63
CA ALA A 101 -7.80 5.49 20.80
C ALA A 101 -7.26 4.07 20.54
N LEU A 102 -6.10 3.94 19.88
CA LEU A 102 -5.53 2.64 19.51
C LEU A 102 -4.51 2.15 20.55
N LEU A 103 -4.68 0.90 20.98
CA LEU A 103 -3.74 0.23 21.89
C LEU A 103 -2.59 -0.42 21.10
N PRO A 104 -1.32 -0.06 21.35
CA PRO A 104 -0.17 -0.73 20.72
C PRO A 104 0.10 -2.10 21.36
N ILE A 105 -0.52 -3.14 20.81
CA ILE A 105 -0.46 -4.51 21.36
C ILE A 105 0.92 -5.18 21.24
N HIS A 106 1.75 -4.76 20.29
CA HIS A 106 3.09 -5.31 20.04
C HIS A 106 4.19 -4.33 20.48
N ALA A 107 3.94 -3.53 21.52
CA ALA A 107 4.90 -2.54 21.99
C ALA A 107 6.20 -3.19 22.50
N GLY A 108 7.32 -2.69 22.00
CA GLY A 108 8.68 -3.01 22.42
C GLY A 108 9.60 -1.78 22.32
N TRP A 109 10.92 -2.01 22.39
CA TRP A 109 11.92 -0.93 22.48
C TRP A 109 11.84 0.09 21.34
N VAL A 110 11.48 -0.33 20.12
CA VAL A 110 11.34 0.57 18.95
C VAL A 110 10.17 1.55 19.06
N ASN A 111 9.24 1.30 19.97
CA ASN A 111 8.03 2.10 20.15
C ASN A 111 8.20 3.21 21.18
N GLY A 112 9.30 3.23 21.94
CA GLY A 112 9.60 4.31 22.86
C GLY A 112 9.87 5.64 22.13
N GLU A 113 9.60 6.77 22.79
CA GLU A 113 10.03 8.08 22.28
C GLU A 113 11.57 8.11 22.14
N ASP A 114 12.27 7.63 23.18
CA ASP A 114 13.72 7.40 23.17
C ASP A 114 14.05 5.93 22.89
N LEU A 115 14.47 5.60 21.67
CA LEU A 115 14.66 4.22 21.19
C LEU A 115 15.54 3.36 22.11
N TRP A 116 16.77 3.82 22.38
CA TRP A 116 17.78 3.02 23.09
C TRP A 116 17.61 3.01 24.60
N VAL A 117 16.93 4.04 25.16
CA VAL A 117 16.64 4.10 26.60
C VAL A 117 15.64 3.03 27.01
N ASN A 118 14.75 2.65 26.08
CA ASN A 118 13.71 1.65 26.32
C ASN A 118 14.13 0.23 25.87
N SER A 119 15.42 -0.02 25.63
CA SER A 119 15.93 -1.35 25.29
C SER A 119 15.88 -2.34 26.46
N TYR A 120 15.88 -1.84 27.70
CA TYR A 120 15.83 -2.63 28.92
C TYR A 120 14.72 -2.12 29.85
N GLY A 121 13.75 -2.98 30.16
CA GLY A 121 12.61 -2.65 31.03
C GLY A 121 11.37 -2.13 30.29
N PRO A 122 10.37 -1.63 31.02
CA PRO A 122 9.11 -1.17 30.41
C PRO A 122 9.32 0.11 29.60
N VAL A 123 8.58 0.24 28.50
CA VAL A 123 8.53 1.47 27.70
C VAL A 123 7.92 2.59 28.55
N ARG A 124 8.70 3.63 28.86
CA ARG A 124 8.28 4.73 29.75
C ARG A 124 7.31 5.69 29.08
N GLU A 125 7.61 6.05 27.84
CA GLU A 125 6.80 6.92 27.00
C GLU A 125 6.75 6.33 25.59
N LEU A 126 5.55 6.02 25.10
CA LEU A 126 5.34 5.63 23.72
C LEU A 126 5.60 6.82 22.80
N ALA A 127 6.22 6.55 21.65
CA ALA A 127 6.48 7.55 20.62
C ALA A 127 5.22 8.38 20.32
N ARG A 128 5.36 9.70 20.24
CA ARG A 128 4.25 10.63 19.95
C ARG A 128 3.81 10.59 18.49
N SER A 129 4.56 9.84 17.67
CA SER A 129 4.24 9.57 16.27
C SER A 129 3.69 8.16 16.10
N ALA A 130 3.22 7.86 14.88
CA ALA A 130 2.79 6.53 14.47
C ALA A 130 3.83 5.41 14.71
N ARG A 131 5.10 5.74 14.98
CA ARG A 131 6.14 4.77 15.41
C ARG A 131 5.71 3.96 16.64
N ARG A 132 4.79 4.45 17.48
CA ARG A 132 4.25 3.64 18.58
C ARG A 132 3.59 2.33 18.16
N PHE A 133 3.27 2.17 16.88
CA PHE A 133 2.73 0.94 16.30
C PHE A 133 3.72 0.18 15.39
N ASP A 134 4.98 0.63 15.28
CA ASP A 134 6.00 -0.08 14.49
C ASP A 134 6.38 -1.40 15.19
N GLU A 135 6.71 -2.42 14.42
CA GLU A 135 7.45 -3.59 14.92
C GLU A 135 8.95 -3.40 14.60
N PRO A 136 9.87 -4.12 15.30
CA PRO A 136 11.28 -4.12 14.92
C PRO A 136 11.44 -4.41 13.42
N PRO A 137 12.00 -3.47 12.63
CA PRO A 137 11.91 -3.55 11.19
C PRO A 137 12.80 -4.66 10.64
N ALA A 138 12.28 -5.41 9.67
CA ALA A 138 13.09 -6.28 8.82
C ALA A 138 13.97 -5.42 7.89
N PHE A 139 15.15 -5.00 8.36
CA PHE A 139 16.02 -4.04 7.67
C PHE A 139 16.21 -4.30 6.17
N PRO A 140 16.50 -5.53 5.70
CA PRO A 140 16.67 -5.79 4.26
C PRO A 140 15.41 -5.48 3.44
N SER A 141 14.23 -5.80 3.98
CA SER A 141 12.95 -5.55 3.30
C SER A 141 12.70 -4.05 3.11
N TYR A 142 13.04 -3.23 4.11
CA TYR A 142 12.87 -1.78 4.01
C TYR A 142 13.93 -1.11 3.13
N HIS A 143 15.14 -1.69 3.02
CA HIS A 143 16.12 -1.27 2.01
C HIS A 143 15.62 -1.49 0.58
N GLY A 144 15.04 -2.65 0.28
CA GLY A 144 14.44 -2.90 -1.04
C GLY A 144 13.15 -2.11 -1.27
N ALA A 145 12.34 -1.90 -0.23
CA ALA A 145 11.13 -1.07 -0.31
C ALA A 145 11.47 0.37 -0.74
N ALA A 146 12.56 0.95 -0.21
CA ALA A 146 13.01 2.28 -0.59
C ALA A 146 13.22 2.43 -2.10
N ARG A 147 13.80 1.40 -2.75
CA ARG A 147 14.06 1.39 -4.20
C ARG A 147 12.78 1.17 -4.99
N SER A 148 11.93 0.25 -4.54
CA SER A 148 10.64 -0.06 -5.17
C SER A 148 9.73 1.18 -5.19
N LEU A 149 9.62 1.86 -4.05
CA LEU A 149 8.83 3.09 -3.95
C LEU A 149 9.41 4.24 -4.80
N ALA A 150 10.74 4.37 -4.88
CA ALA A 150 11.36 5.37 -5.74
C ALA A 150 11.09 5.13 -7.23
N LEU A 151 11.10 3.86 -7.67
CA LEU A 151 10.74 3.49 -9.05
C LEU A 151 9.29 3.86 -9.36
N LEU A 152 8.36 3.55 -8.46
CA LEU A 152 6.95 3.89 -8.64
C LEU A 152 6.73 5.41 -8.69
N GLU A 153 7.46 6.18 -7.87
CA GLU A 153 7.45 7.66 -7.93
C GLU A 153 8.00 8.20 -9.26
N GLU A 154 9.04 7.57 -9.80
CA GLU A 154 9.69 7.97 -11.05
C GLU A 154 8.77 7.75 -12.26
N ILE A 155 8.11 6.59 -12.33
CA ILE A 155 7.16 6.27 -13.41
C ILE A 155 5.89 7.13 -13.30
N GLY A 156 5.41 7.33 -12.07
CA GLY A 156 4.19 8.06 -11.73
C GLY A 156 3.01 7.12 -11.50
N ILE A 157 2.34 7.28 -10.35
CA ILE A 157 1.24 6.40 -9.91
C ILE A 157 0.04 6.49 -10.85
N GLU A 158 -0.28 7.68 -11.33
CA GLU A 158 -1.41 7.91 -12.23
C GLU A 158 -1.17 7.26 -13.61
N ARG A 159 0.08 7.24 -14.07
CA ARG A 159 0.47 6.56 -15.32
C ARG A 159 0.36 5.05 -15.17
N ILE A 160 0.83 4.51 -14.05
CA ILE A 160 0.72 3.08 -13.73
C ILE A 160 -0.75 2.66 -13.67
N GLU A 161 -1.58 3.41 -12.93
CA GLU A 161 -3.01 3.11 -12.83
C GLU A 161 -3.69 3.11 -14.19
N ALA A 162 -3.45 4.13 -15.02
CA ALA A 162 -4.02 4.21 -16.36
C ALA A 162 -3.61 3.03 -17.25
N HIS A 163 -2.33 2.63 -17.19
CA HIS A 163 -1.81 1.47 -17.91
C HIS A 163 -2.48 0.17 -17.46
N ASP A 164 -2.47 -0.11 -16.16
CA ASP A 164 -3.02 -1.34 -15.59
C ASP A 164 -4.52 -1.47 -15.86
N LYS A 165 -5.26 -0.35 -15.77
CA LYS A 165 -6.69 -0.31 -16.10
C LYS A 165 -6.95 -0.52 -17.59
N ALA A 166 -6.11 0.05 -18.46
CA ALA A 166 -6.24 -0.17 -19.90
C ALA A 166 -6.03 -1.66 -20.27
N LEU A 167 -5.05 -2.33 -19.65
CA LEU A 167 -4.84 -3.77 -19.83
C LEU A 167 -6.03 -4.59 -19.30
N ALA A 168 -6.53 -4.26 -18.12
CA ALA A 168 -7.69 -4.93 -17.54
C ALA A 168 -8.96 -4.72 -18.39
N ALA A 169 -9.15 -3.53 -18.96
CA ALA A 169 -10.25 -3.22 -19.87
C ALA A 169 -10.13 -4.02 -21.18
N ARG A 170 -8.94 -4.07 -21.80
CA ARG A 170 -8.67 -4.89 -22.99
C ARG A 170 -8.98 -6.36 -22.72
N PHE A 171 -8.51 -6.90 -21.59
CA PHE A 171 -8.76 -8.28 -21.22
C PHE A 171 -10.25 -8.57 -21.02
N ARG A 172 -10.99 -7.67 -20.35
CA ARG A 172 -12.46 -7.79 -20.24
C ARG A 172 -13.15 -7.76 -21.60
N ALA A 173 -12.74 -6.87 -22.50
CA ALA A 173 -13.31 -6.79 -23.84
C ALA A 173 -13.09 -8.10 -24.62
N GLY A 174 -11.87 -8.64 -24.61
CA GLY A 174 -11.58 -9.93 -25.24
C GLY A 174 -12.37 -11.10 -24.63
N LEU A 175 -12.57 -11.12 -23.30
CA LEU A 175 -13.42 -12.14 -22.67
C LEU A 175 -14.88 -12.06 -23.16
N VAL A 176 -15.41 -10.85 -23.36
CA VAL A 176 -16.75 -10.64 -23.93
C VAL A 176 -16.83 -11.19 -25.35
N GLU A 177 -15.83 -10.94 -26.19
CA GLU A 177 -15.75 -11.48 -27.56
C GLU A 177 -15.71 -13.01 -27.58
N LEU A 178 -15.05 -13.63 -26.58
CA LEU A 178 -15.01 -15.09 -26.40
C LEU A 178 -16.28 -15.68 -25.75
N GLY A 179 -17.29 -14.86 -25.44
CA GLY A 179 -18.50 -15.30 -24.73
C GLY A 179 -18.23 -15.75 -23.29
N ARG A 180 -17.14 -15.28 -22.67
CA ARG A 180 -16.75 -15.61 -21.29
C ARG A 180 -17.13 -14.46 -20.35
N PRO A 181 -17.92 -14.70 -19.29
CA PRO A 181 -18.27 -13.65 -18.34
C PRO A 181 -17.03 -13.23 -17.53
N ALA A 182 -16.91 -11.94 -17.28
CA ALA A 182 -15.93 -11.36 -16.37
C ALA A 182 -16.64 -10.46 -15.35
N VAL A 183 -16.03 -10.26 -14.19
CA VAL A 183 -16.53 -9.26 -13.22
C VAL A 183 -16.44 -7.87 -13.86
N ALA A 184 -17.59 -7.21 -14.01
CA ALA A 184 -17.73 -5.89 -14.58
C ALA A 184 -17.46 -4.79 -13.53
N ASP A 185 -16.19 -4.43 -13.37
CA ASP A 185 -15.74 -3.30 -12.55
C ASP A 185 -14.55 -2.57 -13.23
N ASP A 186 -14.11 -1.46 -12.64
CA ASP A 186 -12.95 -0.67 -13.09
C ASP A 186 -11.64 -1.07 -12.36
N SER A 187 -11.55 -2.32 -11.89
CA SER A 187 -10.36 -2.82 -11.17
C SER A 187 -9.24 -3.20 -12.15
N THR A 188 -7.98 -3.10 -11.72
CA THR A 188 -6.82 -3.69 -12.42
C THR A 188 -6.77 -5.23 -12.29
N VAL A 189 -7.61 -5.77 -11.40
CA VAL A 189 -7.77 -7.21 -11.15
C VAL A 189 -9.09 -7.67 -11.76
N VAL A 190 -9.03 -8.67 -12.66
CA VAL A 190 -10.21 -9.22 -13.34
C VAL A 190 -10.49 -10.62 -12.83
N GLY A 191 -11.68 -10.85 -12.27
CA GLY A 191 -12.17 -12.19 -11.93
C GLY A 191 -12.92 -12.81 -13.11
N ILE A 192 -12.62 -14.09 -13.41
CA ILE A 192 -13.27 -14.86 -14.48
C ILE A 192 -13.93 -16.09 -13.86
N PRO A 193 -15.27 -16.08 -13.69
CA PRO A 193 -15.98 -17.20 -13.09
C PRO A 193 -15.87 -18.49 -13.92
N GLY A 194 -15.76 -19.63 -13.23
CA GLY A 194 -15.93 -20.96 -13.84
C GLY A 194 -14.82 -21.44 -14.78
N LEU A 195 -13.68 -20.74 -14.86
CA LEU A 195 -12.52 -21.15 -15.68
C LEU A 195 -11.32 -21.61 -14.86
N GLY A 196 -11.50 -21.90 -13.57
CA GLY A 196 -10.40 -22.26 -12.67
C GLY A 196 -9.61 -23.51 -13.10
N ASP A 197 -10.22 -24.42 -13.85
CA ASP A 197 -9.63 -25.61 -14.46
C ASP A 197 -8.66 -25.29 -15.61
N ARG A 198 -8.75 -24.12 -16.24
CA ARG A 198 -7.84 -23.68 -17.31
C ARG A 198 -6.47 -23.20 -16.81
N ALA A 199 -6.24 -23.19 -15.49
CA ALA A 199 -5.01 -22.67 -14.89
C ALA A 199 -3.74 -23.40 -15.36
N ASP A 200 -3.81 -24.72 -15.55
CA ASP A 200 -2.65 -25.49 -16.00
C ASP A 200 -2.31 -25.22 -17.47
N ALA A 201 -3.32 -25.14 -18.35
CA ALA A 201 -3.12 -24.76 -19.75
C ALA A 201 -2.50 -23.36 -19.89
N LEU A 202 -2.97 -22.40 -19.08
CA LEU A 202 -2.37 -21.06 -19.00
C LEU A 202 -0.91 -21.13 -18.55
N ARG A 203 -0.61 -21.89 -17.50
CA ARG A 203 0.75 -22.04 -16.97
C ARG A 203 1.69 -22.66 -18.00
N GLU A 204 1.25 -23.66 -18.74
CA GLU A 204 2.03 -24.30 -19.82
C GLU A 204 2.33 -23.33 -20.97
N ALA A 205 1.41 -22.40 -21.25
CA ALA A 205 1.62 -21.30 -22.19
C ALA A 205 2.43 -20.11 -21.61
N GLY A 206 3.01 -20.25 -20.40
CA GLY A 206 3.77 -19.20 -19.73
C GLY A 206 2.92 -18.05 -19.18
N VAL A 207 1.60 -18.26 -19.02
CA VAL A 207 0.65 -17.27 -18.50
C VAL A 207 0.23 -17.64 -17.08
N LEU A 208 0.56 -16.78 -16.10
CA LEU A 208 0.26 -17.05 -14.69
C LEU A 208 -0.96 -16.26 -14.19
N LEU A 209 -2.09 -16.94 -14.05
CA LEU A 209 -3.28 -16.44 -13.35
C LEU A 209 -3.48 -17.20 -12.04
N SER A 210 -4.11 -16.56 -11.06
CA SER A 210 -4.48 -17.27 -9.83
C SER A 210 -5.83 -17.97 -9.98
N ALA A 211 -5.87 -19.29 -9.73
CA ALA A 211 -7.11 -20.05 -9.63
C ALA A 211 -7.57 -20.14 -8.16
N ARG A 212 -8.83 -19.80 -7.86
CA ARG A 212 -9.43 -19.90 -6.53
C ARG A 212 -10.92 -20.20 -6.61
N ALA A 213 -11.35 -21.21 -5.86
CA ALA A 213 -12.76 -21.61 -5.75
C ALA A 213 -13.44 -21.77 -7.14
N GLY A 214 -12.78 -22.48 -8.05
CA GLY A 214 -13.29 -22.73 -9.42
C GLY A 214 -13.19 -21.54 -10.39
N ASN A 215 -12.63 -20.41 -9.97
CA ASN A 215 -12.53 -19.19 -10.79
C ASN A 215 -11.07 -18.85 -11.09
N LEU A 216 -10.83 -18.12 -12.18
CA LEU A 216 -9.55 -17.47 -12.45
C LEU A 216 -9.57 -16.02 -11.99
N ARG A 217 -8.38 -15.48 -11.76
CA ARG A 217 -8.17 -14.06 -11.50
C ARG A 217 -6.87 -13.59 -12.14
N ALA A 218 -7.00 -12.65 -13.07
CA ALA A 218 -5.90 -11.90 -13.67
C ALA A 218 -5.62 -10.64 -12.85
N SER A 219 -4.37 -10.21 -12.78
CA SER A 219 -3.95 -9.00 -12.07
C SER A 219 -2.84 -8.35 -12.88
N PHE A 220 -3.15 -7.19 -13.47
CA PHE A 220 -2.22 -6.48 -14.33
C PHE A 220 -1.44 -5.43 -13.54
N HIS A 221 -0.17 -5.25 -13.90
CA HIS A 221 0.69 -4.22 -13.35
C HIS A 221 1.66 -3.68 -14.41
N LEU A 222 2.52 -2.72 -14.03
CA LEU A 222 3.45 -1.99 -14.90
C LEU A 222 4.39 -2.84 -15.76
N TYR A 223 4.62 -4.10 -15.38
CA TYR A 223 5.47 -5.03 -16.12
C TYR A 223 4.71 -5.87 -17.14
N ASN A 224 3.38 -5.72 -17.23
CA ASN A 224 2.55 -6.38 -18.23
C ASN A 224 2.36 -5.50 -19.47
N SER A 225 2.07 -6.15 -20.59
CA SER A 225 1.87 -5.56 -21.90
C SER A 225 0.56 -6.03 -22.54
N ALA A 226 0.16 -5.39 -23.65
CA ALA A 226 -0.97 -5.85 -24.45
C ALA A 226 -0.73 -7.27 -25.01
N ALA A 227 0.52 -7.63 -25.32
CA ALA A 227 0.86 -8.97 -25.79
C ALA A 227 0.62 -10.05 -24.71
N ASP A 228 0.81 -9.72 -23.43
CA ASP A 228 0.47 -10.64 -22.34
C ASP A 228 -1.04 -10.85 -22.21
N VAL A 229 -1.82 -9.79 -22.45
CA VAL A 229 -3.29 -9.87 -22.50
C VAL A 229 -3.74 -10.76 -23.66
N ASP A 230 -3.16 -10.55 -24.85
CA ASP A 230 -3.53 -11.27 -26.06
C ASP A 230 -3.20 -12.76 -25.93
N ARG A 231 -1.99 -13.10 -25.43
CA ARG A 231 -1.61 -14.49 -25.14
C ARG A 231 -2.54 -15.17 -24.14
N ALA A 232 -2.97 -14.45 -23.10
CA ALA A 232 -3.92 -14.99 -22.12
C ALA A 232 -5.28 -15.27 -22.77
N LEU A 233 -5.76 -14.38 -23.66
CA LEU A 233 -7.03 -14.55 -24.37
C LEU A 233 -6.97 -15.70 -25.38
N GLU A 234 -5.88 -15.85 -26.11
CA GLU A 234 -5.65 -16.97 -27.05
C GLU A 234 -5.81 -18.33 -26.35
N VAL A 235 -5.18 -18.51 -25.18
CA VAL A 235 -5.30 -19.77 -24.42
C VAL A 235 -6.71 -19.99 -23.86
N LEU A 236 -7.43 -18.91 -23.55
CA LEU A 236 -8.81 -18.97 -23.07
C LEU A 236 -9.84 -19.20 -24.19
N ALA A 237 -9.48 -18.93 -25.45
CA ALA A 237 -10.31 -19.19 -26.61
C ALA A 237 -10.47 -20.70 -26.85
N GLY A 238 -9.45 -21.50 -26.55
CA GLY A 238 -9.44 -22.95 -26.73
C GLY A 238 -8.27 -23.41 -27.57
#